data_AF-A0A7V8YDV8-F1
#
_entry.id   AF-A0A7V8YDV8-F1
#
_cell.length_a   1.000
_cell.length_b   1.000
_cell.length_c   1.000
_cell.angle_alpha   90.00
_cell.angle_beta   90.00
_cell.angle_gamma   90.00
#
_symmetry.space_group_name_H-M   'P 1'
#
loop_
_entity.id
_entity.type
_entity.pdbx_description
1 polymer ?
#
loop_
_entity_poly.entity_id
_entity_poly.type
_entity_poly.pdbx_seq_one_letter_code
_entity_poly.pdbx_strand_id
1 'polypeptide(L)' 'MRELTAAEQRAVVQAFLVRCRSWATEREIPIRVQQISEDPRAERAASLHAWLSWRDFIDHALVELESGTLDHWFPEPDKR' A
#
# COMPACT_ATOMS: atom_id res chain seq x y z
N MET A 1 5.55 20.51 19.01
CA MET A 1 5.11 19.88 17.75
C MET A 1 3.64 20.20 17.57
N ARG A 2 3.22 20.61 16.36
CA ARG A 2 1.80 20.82 16.06
C ARG A 2 1.17 19.46 15.76
N GLU A 3 -0.06 19.24 16.21
CA GLU A 3 -0.86 18.10 15.77
C GLU A 3 -1.31 18.28 14.32
N LEU A 4 -1.37 17.18 13.57
CA LEU A 4 -1.83 17.18 12.18
C LEU A 4 -3.35 17.17 12.16
N THR A 5 -3.95 17.91 11.23
CA THR A 5 -5.40 17.81 10.97
C THR A 5 -5.74 16.43 10.41
N ALA A 6 -7.02 16.02 10.47
CA ALA A 6 -7.44 14.74 9.88
C ALA A 6 -7.05 14.63 8.40
N ALA A 7 -7.22 15.72 7.64
CA ALA A 7 -6.84 15.79 6.23
C ALA A 7 -5.32 15.61 6.02
N GLU A 8 -4.49 16.19 6.88
CA GLU A 8 -3.04 16.04 6.81
C GLU A 8 -2.60 14.62 7.17
N GLN A 9 -3.20 14.01 8.19
CA GLN A 9 -2.93 12.62 8.56
C GLN A 9 -3.28 11.67 7.41
N ARG A 10 -4.47 11.84 6.81
CA ARG A 10 -4.92 11.07 5.64
C ARG A 10 -3.94 11.23 4.47
N ALA A 11 -3.52 12.46 4.17
CA ALA A 11 -2.57 12.73 3.09
C ALA A 11 -1.21 12.04 3.31
N VAL A 12 -0.71 12.02 4.55
CA VAL A 12 0.53 11.31 4.90
C VAL A 12 0.39 9.80 4.67
N VAL A 13 -0.72 9.20 5.13
CA VAL A 13 -0.97 7.76 4.94
C VAL A 13 -1.13 7.42 3.45
N GLN A 14 -1.89 8.23 2.70
CA GLN A 14 -2.04 8.03 1.26
C GLN A 14 -0.70 8.10 0.54
N ALA A 15 0.13 9.10 0.84
CA ALA A 15 1.47 9.23 0.25
C ALA A 15 2.38 8.03 0.58
N PHE A 16 2.30 7.52 1.81
CA PHE A 16 3.02 6.33 2.22
C PHE A 16 2.59 5.09 1.43
N LEU A 17 1.27 4.86 1.32
CA LEU A 17 0.72 3.72 0.57
C LEU A 17 1.06 3.79 -0.92
N VAL A 18 1.03 4.98 -1.54
CA VAL A 18 1.50 5.19 -2.91
C VAL A 18 2.96 4.78 -3.05
N ARG A 19 3.83 5.14 -2.10
CA ARG A 19 5.24 4.77 -2.16
C ARG A 19 5.44 3.26 -2.00
N CYS A 20 4.69 2.62 -1.10
CA CYS A 20 4.64 1.18 -0.92
C CYS A 20 4.22 0.45 -2.20
N ARG A 21 3.15 0.92 -2.86
CA ARG A 21 2.67 0.38 -4.14
C ARG A 21 3.73 0.49 -5.24
N SER A 22 4.33 1.68 -5.38
CA SER A 22 5.44 1.91 -6.32
C SER A 22 6.59 0.94 -6.07
N TRP A 23 6.98 0.76 -4.81
CA TRP A 23 8.05 -0.17 -4.46
C TRP A 23 7.77 -1.62 -4.90
N ALA A 24 6.58 -2.15 -4.60
CA ALA A 24 6.25 -3.50 -5.02
C ALA A 24 6.20 -3.63 -6.55
N THR A 25 5.63 -2.64 -7.23
CA THR A 25 5.45 -2.67 -8.69
C THR A 25 6.76 -2.50 -9.45
N GLU A 26 7.63 -1.59 -8.99
CA GLU A 26 8.87 -1.22 -9.67
C GLU A 26 10.04 -2.13 -9.29
N ARG A 27 9.99 -2.77 -8.10
CA ARG A 27 11.12 -3.56 -7.58
C ARG A 27 10.75 -5.01 -7.30
N GLU A 28 9.87 -5.27 -6.35
CA GLU A 28 9.71 -6.63 -5.81
C GLU A 28 9.04 -7.59 -6.80
N ILE A 29 7.95 -7.16 -7.45
CA ILE A 29 7.23 -7.97 -8.44
C ILE A 29 8.14 -8.34 -9.62
N PRO A 30 8.86 -7.41 -10.28
CA PRO A 30 9.83 -7.75 -11.33
C PRO A 30 10.88 -8.77 -10.89
N ILE A 31 11.45 -8.62 -9.69
CA ILE A 31 12.42 -9.58 -9.14
C ILE A 31 11.81 -10.99 -9.04
N ARG A 32 10.56 -11.12 -8.58
CA ARG A 32 9.92 -12.43 -8.43
C ARG A 32 9.55 -13.05 -9.78
N VAL A 33 9.11 -12.23 -10.73
CA VAL A 33 8.87 -12.67 -12.12
C VAL A 33 10.15 -13.25 -12.72
N GLN A 34 11.29 -12.57 -12.56
CA GLN A 34 12.58 -13.08 -13.00
C GLN A 34 12.94 -14.41 -12.30
N GLN A 35 12.80 -14.48 -10.97
CA GLN A 35 13.10 -15.69 -10.20
C GLN A 35 12.25 -16.90 -10.64
N ILE A 36 10.97 -16.70 -10.98
CA ILE A 36 10.11 -17.78 -11.49
C ILE A 36 10.56 -18.22 -12.89
N SER A 37 10.97 -17.28 -13.74
CA SER A 37 11.51 -17.60 -15.06
C SER A 37 12.79 -18.43 -14.99
N GLU A 38 13.60 -18.24 -13.94
CA GLU A 38 14.84 -18.97 -13.70
C GLU A 38 14.61 -20.31 -12.96
N ASP A 39 13.65 -20.35 -12.04
CA ASP A 39 13.33 -21.51 -11.18
C ASP A 39 11.80 -21.61 -10.94
N PRO A 40 11.04 -22.37 -11.76
CA PRO A 40 9.58 -22.39 -11.73
C PRO A 40 9.00 -23.28 -10.62
N ARG A 41 9.56 -23.20 -9.39
CA ARG A 41 9.04 -23.92 -8.22
C ARG A 41 7.78 -23.26 -7.68
N ALA A 42 6.91 -24.10 -7.09
CA ALA A 42 5.67 -23.64 -6.46
C ALA A 42 5.90 -22.54 -5.40
N GLU A 43 7.00 -22.61 -4.65
CA GLU A 43 7.36 -21.60 -3.64
C GLU A 43 7.62 -20.21 -4.26
N ARG A 44 8.25 -20.16 -5.44
CA ARG A 44 8.49 -18.91 -6.18
C ARG A 44 7.19 -18.33 -6.70
N ALA A 45 6.34 -19.18 -7.27
CA ALA A 45 5.00 -18.79 -7.71
C ALA A 45 4.14 -18.26 -6.55
N ALA A 46 4.17 -18.92 -5.39
CA ALA A 46 3.48 -18.47 -4.19
C ALA A 46 4.01 -17.12 -3.70
N SER A 47 5.33 -16.90 -3.73
CA SER A 47 5.93 -15.61 -3.37
C SER A 47 5.48 -14.48 -4.30
N LEU A 48 5.45 -14.69 -5.62
CA LEU A 48 4.92 -13.69 -6.56
C LEU A 48 3.44 -13.42 -6.29
N HIS A 49 2.64 -14.48 -6.11
CA HIS A 49 1.22 -14.33 -5.84
C HIS A 49 0.96 -13.49 -4.58
N ALA A 50 1.72 -13.72 -3.49
CA ALA A 50 1.61 -12.93 -2.28
C ALA A 50 1.87 -11.43 -2.52
N TRP A 51 2.88 -11.08 -3.33
CA TRP A 51 3.18 -9.69 -3.68
C TRP A 51 2.09 -9.05 -4.55
N LEU A 52 1.52 -9.81 -5.49
CA LEU A 52 0.41 -9.34 -6.31
C LEU A 52 -0.83 -9.07 -5.45
N SER A 53 -1.20 -10.01 -4.57
CA SER A 53 -2.33 -9.85 -3.65
C SER A 53 -2.12 -8.68 -2.68
N TRP A 54 -0.89 -8.49 -2.19
CA TRP A 54 -0.56 -7.33 -1.36
C TRP A 54 -0.71 -6.01 -2.13
N ARG A 55 -0.24 -5.94 -3.38
CA ARG A 55 -0.44 -4.75 -4.22
C ARG A 55 -1.92 -4.46 -4.43
N ASP A 56 -2.72 -5.48 -4.74
CA ASP A 56 -4.15 -5.32 -4.98
C ASP A 56 -4.89 -4.84 -3.71
N PHE A 57 -4.47 -5.31 -2.53
CA PHE A 57 -4.96 -4.79 -1.25
C PHE A 57 -4.59 -3.31 -1.05
N ILE A 58 -3.36 -2.91 -1.37
CA ILE A 58 -2.93 -1.50 -1.28
C ILE A 58 -3.73 -0.62 -2.25
N ASP A 59 -3.96 -1.09 -3.48
CA ASP A 59 -4.77 -0.39 -4.48
C ASP A 59 -6.20 -0.18 -3.99
N HIS A 60 -6.79 -1.20 -3.35
CA HIS A 60 -8.10 -1.08 -2.72
C HIS A 60 -8.11 -0.05 -1.58
N ALA A 61 -7.14 -0.11 -0.67
CA ALA A 61 -7.04 0.84 0.44
C ALA A 61 -6.87 2.29 -0.03
N LEU A 62 -6.14 2.53 -1.13
CA LEU A 62 -6.02 3.85 -1.75
C LEU A 62 -7.36 4.36 -2.26
N VAL A 63 -8.17 3.51 -2.90
CA VAL A 63 -9.53 3.86 -3.33
C VAL A 63 -10.43 4.18 -2.14
N GLU A 64 -10.32 3.43 -1.05
CA GLU A 64 -11.09 3.70 0.17
C GLU A 64 -10.68 5.02 0.85
N LEU A 65 -9.40 5.40 0.79
CA LEU A 65 -8.93 6.72 1.23
C LEU A 65 -9.46 7.86 0.35
N GLU A 66 -9.44 7.68 -0.96
CA GLU A 66 -9.91 8.69 -1.92
C GLU A 66 -11.43 8.89 -1.86
N SER A 67 -12.19 7.83 -1.59
CA SER A 67 -13.65 7.88 -1.45
C SER A 67 -14.12 8.41 -0.08
N GLY A 68 -13.22 8.55 0.89
CA GLY A 68 -13.55 8.94 2.27
C GLY A 68 -14.09 7.81 3.13
N THR A 69 -14.12 6.56 2.63
CA THR A 69 -14.55 5.38 3.40
C THR A 69 -13.74 5.21 4.69
N LEU A 70 -12.45 5.53 4.65
CA LEU A 70 -11.53 5.45 5.79
C LEU A 70 -11.40 6.76 6.59
N ASP A 71 -12.24 7.78 6.36
CA ASP A 71 -12.12 9.06 7.06
C ASP A 71 -12.26 8.92 8.60
N HIS A 72 -13.02 7.92 9.04
CA HIS A 72 -13.18 7.59 10.47
C HIS A 72 -11.88 7.15 11.17
N TRP A 73 -10.81 6.84 10.43
CA TRP A 73 -9.49 6.52 11.00
C TRP A 73 -8.69 7.77 11.39
N PHE A 74 -9.11 8.95 10.93
CA PHE A 74 -8.39 10.22 11.11
C PHE A 74 -9.23 11.18 11.96
N PRO A 75 -9.28 11.01 13.29
CA PRO A 75 -10.01 11.92 14.15
C PRO A 75 -9.38 13.31 14.13
N GLU A 76 -10.24 14.34 14.15
CA GLU A 76 -9.79 15.72 14.33
C GLU A 76 -9.09 15.87 15.69
N PRO A 77 -7.99 16.63 15.76
CA PRO A 77 -7.35 16.95 17.04
C PRO A 77 -8.35 17.67 17.97
N ASP A 78 -8.36 17.22 19.23
CA ASP A 78 -9.27 17.68 20.27
C ASP A 78 -9.05 19.19 20.50
N LYS A 79 -10.10 20.01 20.29
CA LYS A 79 -10.03 21.46 20.48
C LYS A 79 -10.03 21.77 21.98
N ARG A 80 -8.90 21.62 22.65
CA ARG A 80 -8.70 22.07 24.04
C ARG A 80 -8.11 23.47 24.10
#